data_AF-A0A7C2ZY71-F1
#
_entry.id   AF-A0A7C2ZY71-F1
#
_cell.length_a   1.000
_cell.length_b   1.000
_cell.length_c   1.000
_cell.angle_alpha   90.00
_cell.angle_beta   90.00
_cell.angle_gamma   90.00
#
_symmetry.space_group_name_H-M   'P 1'
#
loop_
_entity.id
_entity.type
_entity.pdbx_description
1 polymer ?
#
loop_
_entity_poly.entity_id
_entity_poly.type
_entity_poly.pdbx_seq_one_letter_code
_entity_poly.pdbx_strand_id
1 'polypeptide(L)'
;MTKKDKKKRVLIVDDEEDMIWSLQKNLPNESLQVIIFTASSGEEALSILEKTKIDLIVTDIRMPGISGIDLLIAVRNTYPDIEVIVMTAFPSSESKAEVMEKGGLRFIEKPFDIKEMRDSVHSALKMNSMNSHFEGKMTGIQLTDIVQIHHLSQASTVLRINDDGREGVIYFSEGTIVHATCDDLVGEEAFYKLMSFKGGTIETFYMDQFPESTISTPVDVLLLKGTLLSDEMDENADDLKEFEPDQQPASGMPDEKGPPAAIYEPEPESTTDDGYPAEMNNEEKEEDMDELKELLTEFTNIPGVNTACLVGRDGFLLHSVALSGVDAEMIGAIASSGFGASEAMGKQLQKGGMSLTMVEYDNGPVMFSPVGSEAFLVIIADKDANLGMIRLKIKKHAKDIEHKAGI
;
A
#
# COMPACT_ATOMS: atom_id res chain seq x y z
N MET A 1 23.58 1.12 32.86
CA MET A 1 23.50 2.39 33.63
C MET A 1 22.04 2.78 33.72
N THR A 2 21.56 3.03 34.93
CA THR A 2 20.15 3.18 35.33
C THR A 2 19.44 4.34 34.63
N LYS A 3 18.36 4.05 33.88
CA LYS A 3 17.46 5.01 33.23
C LYS A 3 16.73 5.78 34.33
N LYS A 4 17.31 6.90 34.77
CA LYS A 4 16.67 7.83 35.72
C LYS A 4 15.53 8.50 34.95
N ASP A 5 14.28 8.22 35.32
CA ASP A 5 13.07 8.76 34.71
C ASP A 5 13.16 10.29 34.60
N LYS A 6 13.51 10.79 33.40
CA LYS A 6 13.45 12.21 33.10
C LYS A 6 11.99 12.54 32.84
N LYS A 7 11.35 13.18 33.82
CA LYS A 7 10.00 13.73 33.67
C LYS A 7 9.93 14.60 32.41
N LYS A 8 8.92 14.35 31.57
CA LYS A 8 8.66 15.11 30.34
C LYS A 8 8.13 16.49 30.68
N ARG A 9 8.44 17.50 29.87
CA ARG A 9 8.04 18.90 30.12
C ARG A 9 6.96 19.32 29.14
N VAL A 10 5.80 19.68 29.67
CA VAL A 10 4.63 20.10 28.90
C VAL A 10 4.40 21.59 29.14
N LEU A 11 4.24 22.36 28.07
CA LEU A 11 3.88 23.77 28.12
C LEU A 11 2.40 23.93 27.78
N ILE A 12 1.62 24.50 28.68
CA ILE A 12 0.21 24.83 28.47
C ILE A 12 0.11 26.32 28.11
N VAL A 13 -0.59 26.63 27.02
CA VAL A 13 -0.75 27.99 26.48
C VAL A 13 -2.23 28.26 26.25
N ASP A 14 -2.79 29.22 26.97
CA ASP A 14 -4.20 29.62 26.84
C ASP A 14 -4.33 31.04 27.39
N ASP A 15 -5.18 31.91 26.82
CA ASP A 15 -5.40 33.26 27.38
C ASP A 15 -6.37 33.25 28.57
N GLU A 16 -7.06 32.12 28.81
CA GLU A 16 -7.92 31.92 29.98
C GLU A 16 -7.15 31.32 31.17
N GLU A 17 -6.88 32.14 32.21
CA GLU A 17 -6.16 31.71 33.42
C GLU A 17 -6.82 30.50 34.13
N ASP A 18 -8.15 30.42 34.12
CA ASP A 18 -8.90 29.32 34.73
C ASP A 18 -8.63 27.98 34.02
N MET A 19 -8.47 28.01 32.69
CA MET A 19 -8.12 26.82 31.90
C MET A 19 -6.68 26.37 32.20
N ILE A 20 -5.73 27.31 32.20
CA ILE A 20 -4.34 27.03 32.59
C ILE A 20 -4.29 26.39 33.97
N TRP A 21 -4.95 26.99 34.95
CA TRP A 21 -4.94 26.51 36.33
C TRP A 21 -5.54 25.11 36.44
N SER A 22 -6.67 24.87 35.77
CA SER A 22 -7.33 23.57 35.75
C SER A 22 -6.42 22.48 35.17
N LEU A 23 -5.79 22.74 34.02
CA LEU A 23 -4.89 21.79 33.39
C LEU A 23 -3.62 21.59 34.21
N GLN A 24 -3.00 22.66 34.71
CA GLN A 24 -1.80 22.56 35.55
C GLN A 24 -2.04 21.72 36.81
N LYS A 25 -3.22 21.83 37.41
CA LYS A 25 -3.59 21.11 38.64
C LYS A 25 -3.96 19.65 38.38
N ASN A 26 -4.72 19.38 37.31
CA ASN A 26 -5.40 18.09 37.12
C ASN A 26 -4.70 17.17 36.10
N LEU A 27 -3.87 17.72 35.21
CA LEU A 27 -3.15 16.95 34.19
C LEU A 27 -2.06 16.05 34.79
N PRO A 28 -1.22 16.50 35.73
CA PRO A 28 -0.21 15.65 36.35
C PRO A 28 -0.84 14.55 37.20
N ASN A 29 -0.40 13.31 36.99
CA ASN A 29 -0.70 12.19 37.89
C ASN A 29 0.51 11.23 37.94
N GLU A 30 0.42 10.17 38.75
CA GLU A 30 1.51 9.20 38.91
C GLU A 30 1.90 8.49 37.60
N SER A 31 0.98 8.36 36.63
CA SER A 31 1.22 7.66 35.36
C SER A 31 1.87 8.54 34.27
N LEU A 32 1.62 9.86 34.26
CA LEU A 32 2.11 10.75 33.19
C LEU A 32 3.53 11.27 33.40
N GLN A 33 4.01 11.30 34.65
CA GLN A 33 5.34 11.81 35.02
C GLN A 33 5.77 13.10 34.30
N VAL A 34 4.87 14.09 34.21
CA VAL A 34 5.14 15.37 33.53
C VAL A 34 5.51 16.50 34.50
N ILE A 35 6.20 17.52 33.99
CA ILE A 35 6.40 18.82 34.61
C ILE A 35 5.66 19.84 33.74
N ILE A 36 4.79 20.65 34.36
CA ILE A 36 4.00 21.65 33.65
C ILE A 36 4.68 23.01 33.69
N PHE A 37 4.76 23.63 32.52
CA PHE A 37 5.03 25.04 32.30
C PHE A 37 3.75 25.68 31.76
N THR A 38 3.58 26.98 31.98
CA THR A 38 2.37 27.71 31.61
C THR A 38 2.75 29.01 30.94
N ALA A 39 1.97 29.45 29.96
CA ALA A 39 2.05 30.76 29.33
C ALA A 39 0.64 31.28 29.07
N SER A 40 0.40 32.57 29.28
CA SER A 40 -0.88 33.23 29.00
C SER A 40 -0.98 33.82 27.59
N SER A 41 0.08 33.69 26.78
CA SER A 41 0.08 34.15 25.38
C SER A 41 1.13 33.39 24.55
N GLY A 42 0.99 33.45 23.22
CA GLY A 42 1.96 32.84 22.30
C GLY A 42 3.36 33.48 22.39
N GLU A 43 3.47 34.78 22.68
CA GLU A 43 4.75 35.48 22.88
C GLU A 43 5.49 34.98 24.13
N GLU A 44 4.75 34.76 25.22
CA GLU A 44 5.31 34.17 26.44
C GLU A 44 5.75 32.72 26.18
N ALA A 45 4.93 31.95 25.44
CA ALA A 45 5.28 30.59 25.05
C ALA A 45 6.61 30.52 24.28
N LEU A 46 6.78 31.37 23.26
CA LEU A 46 8.05 31.48 22.51
C LEU A 46 9.22 31.87 23.42
N SER A 47 9.01 32.81 24.34
CA SER A 47 10.03 33.23 25.31
C SER A 47 10.45 32.09 26.27
N ILE A 48 9.54 31.18 26.60
CA ILE A 48 9.82 29.98 27.39
C ILE A 48 10.62 28.97 26.58
N LEU A 49 10.25 28.75 25.30
CA LEU A 49 10.93 27.81 24.41
C LEU A 49 12.40 28.16 24.18
N GLU A 50 12.75 29.45 24.13
CA GLU A 50 14.14 29.89 24.04
C GLU A 50 15.00 29.50 25.25
N LYS A 51 14.40 29.41 26.44
CA LYS A 51 15.11 29.23 27.72
C LYS A 51 14.99 27.80 28.27
N THR A 52 13.96 27.08 27.85
CA THR A 52 13.56 25.81 28.45
C THR A 52 13.27 24.79 27.37
N LYS A 53 13.95 23.63 27.44
CA LYS A 53 13.58 22.50 26.59
C LYS A 53 12.20 21.98 27.00
N ILE A 54 11.24 22.09 26.09
CA ILE A 54 9.87 21.56 26.18
C ILE A 54 9.77 20.30 25.30
N ASP A 55 8.99 19.31 25.74
CA ASP A 55 8.74 18.06 24.98
C ASP A 55 7.37 18.08 24.26
N LEU A 56 6.41 18.86 24.77
CA LEU A 56 5.04 18.98 24.22
C LEU A 56 4.45 20.35 24.56
N ILE A 57 3.71 20.94 23.62
CA ILE A 57 2.90 22.14 23.82
C ILE A 57 1.42 21.77 23.73
N VAL A 58 0.59 22.30 24.61
CA VAL A 58 -0.87 22.26 24.53
C VAL A 58 -1.35 23.69 24.43
N THR A 59 -1.93 24.09 23.30
CA THR A 59 -2.29 25.50 23.03
C THR A 59 -3.76 25.66 22.62
N ASP A 60 -4.42 26.73 23.03
CA ASP A 60 -5.69 27.13 22.40
C ASP A 60 -5.46 27.72 21.00
N ILE A 61 -6.44 27.56 20.09
CA ILE A 61 -6.38 28.20 18.76
C ILE A 61 -6.49 29.71 18.86
N ARG A 62 -7.46 30.22 19.64
CA ARG A 62 -7.92 31.60 19.58
C ARG A 62 -7.38 32.40 20.75
N MET A 63 -6.12 32.79 20.65
CA MET A 63 -5.50 33.70 21.61
C MET A 63 -5.29 35.09 20.99
N PRO A 64 -5.36 36.18 21.76
CA PRO A 64 -4.92 37.50 21.34
C PRO A 64 -3.42 37.52 21.00
N GLY A 65 -3.05 38.27 19.96
CA GLY A 65 -1.66 38.35 19.51
C GLY A 65 -1.30 37.15 18.64
N ILE A 66 -0.30 36.37 19.08
CA ILE A 66 0.06 35.10 18.42
C ILE A 66 -1.01 34.05 18.71
N SER A 67 -1.72 33.61 17.66
CA SER A 67 -2.70 32.52 17.74
C SER A 67 -2.03 31.16 17.99
N GLY A 68 -2.78 30.16 18.42
CA GLY A 68 -2.25 28.80 18.57
C GLY A 68 -1.77 28.19 17.26
N ILE A 69 -2.39 28.57 16.14
CA ILE A 69 -1.97 28.15 14.80
C ILE A 69 -0.65 28.83 14.42
N ASP A 70 -0.51 30.13 14.66
CA ASP A 70 0.75 30.84 14.40
C ASP A 70 1.89 30.31 15.29
N LEU A 71 1.58 29.99 16.55
CA LEU A 71 2.51 29.34 17.47
C LEU A 71 2.95 27.97 16.95
N LEU A 72 2.01 27.12 16.49
CA LEU A 72 2.31 25.83 15.87
C LEU A 72 3.28 26.01 14.68
N ILE A 73 3.02 26.97 13.80
CA ILE A 73 3.87 27.25 12.62
C ILE A 73 5.28 27.65 13.06
N ALA A 74 5.39 28.57 14.03
CA ALA A 74 6.67 29.04 14.54
C ALA A 74 7.48 27.90 15.20
N VAL A 75 6.80 27.05 15.97
CA VAL A 75 7.38 25.87 16.63
C VAL A 75 7.84 24.85 15.61
N ARG A 76 7.05 24.54 14.58
CA ARG A 76 7.46 23.59 13.53
C ARG A 76 8.70 24.02 12.77
N ASN A 77 8.83 25.31 12.47
CA ASN A 77 10.00 25.83 11.76
C ASN A 77 11.28 25.86 12.61
N THR A 78 11.15 26.02 13.94
CA THR A 78 12.30 26.31 14.82
C THR A 78 12.64 25.14 15.75
N TYR A 79 11.65 24.35 16.14
CA TYR A 79 11.73 23.27 17.12
C TYR A 79 10.92 22.04 16.64
N PRO A 80 11.34 21.38 15.55
CA PRO A 80 10.55 20.33 14.89
C PRO A 80 10.27 19.11 15.78
N ASP A 81 11.12 18.85 16.77
CA ASP A 81 10.98 17.72 17.72
C ASP A 81 9.92 17.95 18.83
N ILE A 82 9.34 19.16 18.90
CA ILE A 82 8.32 19.49 19.90
C ILE A 82 6.95 19.11 19.34
N GLU A 83 6.25 18.24 20.06
CA GLU A 83 4.86 17.91 19.77
C GLU A 83 3.95 19.08 20.13
N VAL A 84 2.85 19.25 19.40
CA VAL A 84 1.86 20.29 19.68
C VAL A 84 0.46 19.66 19.65
N ILE A 85 -0.33 19.92 20.68
CA ILE A 85 -1.75 19.62 20.76
C ILE A 85 -2.50 20.95 20.72
N VAL A 86 -3.51 21.02 19.86
CA VAL A 86 -4.30 22.24 19.67
C VAL A 86 -5.71 22.03 20.24
N MET A 87 -6.13 22.92 21.15
CA MET A 87 -7.45 22.94 21.74
C MET A 87 -8.37 23.87 20.93
N THR A 88 -9.61 23.46 20.66
CA THR A 88 -10.56 24.27 19.87
C THR A 88 -12.00 24.15 20.36
N ALA A 89 -12.74 25.26 20.40
CA ALA A 89 -14.17 25.26 20.74
C ALA A 89 -15.11 24.90 19.58
N PHE A 90 -14.64 24.99 18.33
CA PHE A 90 -15.40 24.60 17.14
C PHE A 90 -14.39 24.36 16.00
N PRO A 91 -14.24 23.13 15.51
CA PRO A 91 -13.44 22.90 14.33
C PRO A 91 -14.24 23.31 13.09
N SER A 92 -13.97 24.49 12.54
CA SER A 92 -14.35 24.74 11.14
C SER A 92 -13.51 23.83 10.24
N SER A 93 -14.10 23.36 9.14
CA SER A 93 -13.41 22.52 8.15
C SER A 93 -12.13 23.17 7.62
N GLU A 94 -12.13 24.50 7.51
CA GLU A 94 -10.99 25.31 7.07
C GLU A 94 -9.85 25.33 8.10
N SER A 95 -10.14 25.54 9.39
CA SER A 95 -9.09 25.57 10.42
C SER A 95 -8.49 24.17 10.68
N LYS A 96 -9.29 23.10 10.52
CA LYS A 96 -8.78 21.72 10.52
C LYS A 96 -7.86 21.49 9.32
N ALA A 97 -8.27 21.88 8.12
CA ALA A 97 -7.49 21.71 6.90
C ALA A 97 -6.15 22.48 6.96
N GLU A 98 -6.15 23.71 7.45
CA GLU A 98 -4.94 24.55 7.53
C GLU A 98 -3.87 23.99 8.48
N VAL A 99 -4.29 23.37 9.59
CA VAL A 99 -3.39 22.74 10.56
C VAL A 99 -2.92 21.37 10.06
N MET A 100 -3.81 20.60 9.39
CA MET A 100 -3.47 19.32 8.77
C MET A 100 -2.48 19.50 7.60
N GLU A 101 -2.62 20.56 6.79
CA GLU A 101 -1.69 20.87 5.69
C GLU A 101 -0.27 21.23 6.21
N LYS A 102 -0.18 21.79 7.42
CA LYS A 102 1.08 22.22 8.04
C LYS A 102 1.76 21.11 8.87
N GLY A 103 1.33 19.85 8.70
CA GLY A 103 1.99 18.64 9.22
C GLY A 103 2.08 18.58 10.75
N GLY A 104 1.06 19.10 11.46
CA GLY A 104 1.11 19.37 12.90
C GLY A 104 -0.17 19.02 13.65
N LEU A 105 -0.40 17.71 13.83
CA LEU A 105 -0.83 17.02 15.06
C LEU A 105 -2.05 17.49 15.89
N ARG A 106 -2.85 16.45 16.23
CA ARG A 106 -3.73 16.26 17.39
C ARG A 106 -4.54 17.47 17.86
N PHE A 107 -5.83 17.41 17.57
CA PHE A 107 -6.83 18.30 18.14
C PHE A 107 -7.51 17.71 19.36
N ILE A 108 -7.88 18.60 20.29
CA ILE A 108 -8.84 18.30 21.34
C ILE A 108 -9.97 19.33 21.27
N GLU A 109 -11.19 18.84 21.14
CA GLU A 109 -12.39 19.69 21.08
C GLU A 109 -12.83 20.10 22.50
N LYS A 110 -13.04 21.39 22.71
CA LYS A 110 -13.63 21.95 23.93
C LYS A 110 -15.17 21.86 23.79
N PRO A 111 -15.90 21.36 24.81
CA PRO A 111 -15.40 20.95 26.12
C PRO A 111 -14.84 19.52 26.10
N PHE A 112 -13.65 19.35 26.67
CA PHE A 112 -13.02 18.05 26.91
C PHE A 112 -12.99 17.75 28.40
N ASP A 113 -12.84 16.47 28.74
CA ASP A 113 -12.54 16.07 30.11
C ASP A 113 -11.02 15.92 30.35
N ILE A 114 -10.61 15.91 31.62
CA ILE A 114 -9.19 15.78 31.98
C ILE A 114 -8.62 14.42 31.58
N LYS A 115 -9.44 13.37 31.49
CA LYS A 115 -8.98 12.04 31.08
C LYS A 115 -8.62 12.04 29.60
N GLU A 116 -9.46 12.62 28.75
CA GLU A 116 -9.22 12.80 27.31
C GLU A 116 -7.95 13.61 27.03
N MET A 117 -7.77 14.73 27.74
CA MET A 117 -6.54 15.51 27.66
C MET A 117 -5.32 14.69 28.09
N ARG A 118 -5.44 13.90 29.16
CA ARG A 118 -4.35 13.05 29.64
C ARG A 118 -3.97 11.96 28.64
N ASP A 119 -4.96 11.30 28.06
CA ASP A 119 -4.75 10.24 27.06
C ASP A 119 -4.07 10.81 25.81
N SER A 120 -4.46 12.03 25.40
CA SER A 120 -3.84 12.75 24.28
C SER A 120 -2.40 13.13 24.56
N VAL A 121 -2.11 13.69 25.75
CA VAL A 121 -0.74 14.04 26.19
C VAL A 121 0.14 12.81 26.29
N HIS A 122 -0.37 11.70 26.84
CA HIS A 122 0.35 10.44 26.94
C HIS A 122 0.73 9.89 25.57
N SER A 123 -0.22 9.93 24.63
CA SER A 123 -0.03 9.47 23.26
C SER A 123 1.01 10.31 22.52
N ALA A 124 0.92 11.64 22.61
CA ALA A 124 1.88 12.56 22.00
C ALA A 124 3.31 12.35 22.56
N LEU A 125 3.45 12.20 23.87
CA LEU A 125 4.76 12.01 24.51
C LEU A 125 5.38 10.62 24.25
N LYS A 126 4.58 9.59 24.00
CA LYS A 126 5.05 8.25 23.58
C LYS A 126 5.60 8.27 22.16
N MET A 127 4.93 8.99 21.26
CA MET A 127 5.29 9.07 19.84
C MET A 127 6.68 9.69 19.64
N ASN A 128 7.05 10.64 20.51
CA ASN A 128 8.38 11.26 20.54
C ASN A 128 9.53 10.31 20.98
N SER A 129 9.23 9.04 21.26
CA SER A 129 10.24 7.98 21.48
C SER A 129 10.51 7.12 20.22
N MET A 130 9.73 7.31 19.15
CA MET A 130 9.82 6.62 17.86
C MET A 130 9.73 7.64 16.71
N ASN A 131 10.84 8.34 16.44
CA ASN A 131 11.23 9.13 15.25
C ASN A 131 10.15 9.62 14.25
N SER A 132 10.10 10.96 14.11
CA SER A 132 9.69 11.80 12.95
C SER A 132 8.93 11.14 11.78
N HIS A 133 7.65 11.49 11.62
CA HIS A 133 6.89 11.22 10.40
C HIS A 133 6.73 12.47 9.54
N PHE A 134 6.92 12.28 8.24
CA PHE A 134 6.55 13.23 7.20
C PHE A 134 5.06 13.02 6.87
N GLU A 135 4.21 14.00 7.19
CA GLU A 135 2.79 13.99 6.78
C GLU A 135 2.65 14.75 5.45
N GLY A 136 2.16 14.06 4.42
CA GLY A 136 1.82 14.64 3.13
C GLY A 136 0.51 14.05 2.62
N LYS A 137 -0.39 14.89 2.11
CA LYS A 137 -1.64 14.42 1.51
C LYS A 137 -1.32 13.82 0.14
N MET A 138 -1.15 12.50 0.10
CA MET A 138 -0.93 11.74 -1.12
C MET A 138 -2.26 11.57 -1.85
N THR A 139 -2.47 12.34 -2.92
CA THR A 139 -3.64 12.21 -3.80
C THR A 139 -3.27 11.40 -5.04
N GLY A 140 -4.13 10.48 -5.47
CA GLY A 140 -3.91 9.67 -6.68
C GLY A 140 -2.98 8.46 -6.46
N ILE A 141 -2.78 8.05 -5.21
CA ILE A 141 -2.00 6.86 -4.85
C ILE A 141 -2.97 5.79 -4.41
N GLN A 142 -2.85 4.60 -4.97
CA GLN A 142 -3.73 3.49 -4.67
C GLN A 142 -3.33 2.84 -3.34
N LEU A 143 -4.27 2.14 -2.69
CA LEU A 143 -3.98 1.41 -1.46
C LEU A 143 -2.92 0.32 -1.69
N THR A 144 -2.91 -0.29 -2.89
CA THR A 144 -1.89 -1.24 -3.35
C THR A 144 -0.48 -0.66 -3.26
N ASP A 145 -0.26 0.56 -3.74
CA ASP A 145 1.03 1.25 -3.67
C ASP A 145 1.50 1.45 -2.22
N ILE A 146 0.56 1.81 -1.34
CA ILE A 146 0.85 2.06 0.07
C ILE A 146 1.20 0.76 0.78
N VAL A 147 0.47 -0.31 0.52
CA VAL A 147 0.79 -1.66 1.00
C VAL A 147 2.17 -2.09 0.49
N GLN A 148 2.48 -1.85 -0.78
CA GLN A 148 3.78 -2.17 -1.37
C GLN A 148 4.94 -1.41 -0.72
N ILE A 149 4.77 -0.13 -0.42
CA ILE A 149 5.77 0.68 0.28
C ILE A 149 6.05 0.12 1.68
N HIS A 150 5.00 -0.28 2.42
CA HIS A 150 5.16 -0.88 3.74
C HIS A 150 5.85 -2.25 3.69
N HIS A 151 5.57 -3.04 2.64
CA HIS A 151 6.27 -4.29 2.38
C HIS A 151 7.76 -4.09 2.10
N LEU A 152 8.10 -3.22 1.14
CA LEU A 152 9.48 -2.96 0.73
C LEU A 152 10.32 -2.28 1.82
N SER A 153 9.70 -1.45 2.65
CA SER A 153 10.38 -0.79 3.77
C SER A 153 10.60 -1.70 4.99
N GLN A 154 10.08 -2.94 4.96
CA GLN A 154 10.12 -3.88 6.08
C GLN A 154 9.51 -3.30 7.37
N ALA A 155 8.51 -2.42 7.20
CA ALA A 155 7.89 -1.70 8.30
C ALA A 155 7.06 -2.64 9.18
N SER A 156 7.05 -2.39 10.49
CA SER A 156 6.13 -3.01 11.45
C SER A 156 5.13 -1.95 11.91
N THR A 157 4.00 -1.89 11.24
CA THR A 157 3.03 -0.79 11.35
C THR A 157 1.61 -1.32 11.23
N VAL A 158 0.64 -0.45 11.49
CA VAL A 158 -0.77 -0.72 11.25
C VAL A 158 -1.33 0.37 10.37
N LEU A 159 -1.96 -0.04 9.27
CA LEU A 159 -2.66 0.85 8.37
C LEU A 159 -4.15 0.78 8.68
N ARG A 160 -4.73 1.91 9.07
CA ARG A 160 -6.19 2.07 9.12
C ARG A 160 -6.65 2.72 7.83
N ILE A 161 -7.67 2.15 7.22
CA ILE A 161 -8.28 2.61 5.99
C ILE A 161 -9.74 2.96 6.31
N ASN A 162 -10.18 4.13 5.87
CA ASN A 162 -11.56 4.57 6.01
C ASN A 162 -12.10 5.04 4.66
N ASP A 163 -13.18 4.43 4.18
CA ASP A 163 -13.86 4.77 2.93
C ASP A 163 -15.37 4.90 3.14
N ASP A 164 -15.87 6.14 3.12
CA ASP A 164 -17.30 6.48 3.26
C ASP A 164 -18.04 5.72 4.39
N GLY A 165 -17.40 5.62 5.56
CA GLY A 165 -17.98 5.00 6.77
C GLY A 165 -17.71 3.50 6.91
N ARG A 166 -17.01 2.87 5.96
CA ARG A 166 -16.41 1.55 6.12
C ARG A 166 -15.00 1.69 6.66
N GLU A 167 -14.69 0.95 7.72
CA GLU A 167 -13.36 0.96 8.35
C GLU A 167 -12.71 -0.42 8.24
N GLY A 168 -11.45 -0.44 7.86
CA GLY A 168 -10.63 -1.63 7.94
C GLY A 168 -9.20 -1.34 8.33
N VAL A 169 -8.49 -2.40 8.69
CA VAL A 169 -7.16 -2.31 9.30
C VAL A 169 -6.28 -3.42 8.73
N ILE A 170 -5.04 -3.08 8.37
CA ILE A 170 -4.00 -4.01 7.92
C ILE A 170 -2.82 -3.93 8.87
N TYR A 171 -2.36 -5.07 9.37
CA TYR A 171 -1.27 -5.17 10.32
C TYR A 171 -0.02 -5.72 9.63
N PHE A 172 1.07 -4.95 9.68
CA PHE A 172 2.38 -5.32 9.16
C PHE A 172 3.35 -5.66 10.30
N SER A 173 4.09 -6.75 10.14
CA SER A 173 5.24 -7.10 10.97
C SER A 173 6.41 -7.43 10.05
N GLU A 174 7.52 -6.70 10.18
CA GLU A 174 8.72 -6.85 9.35
C GLU A 174 8.40 -6.90 7.84
N GLY A 175 7.54 -5.98 7.37
CA GLY A 175 7.11 -5.92 5.98
C GLY A 175 6.10 -6.98 5.55
N THR A 176 5.73 -7.91 6.42
CA THR A 176 4.73 -8.96 6.11
C THR A 176 3.37 -8.58 6.67
N ILE A 177 2.30 -8.82 5.91
CA ILE A 177 0.93 -8.67 6.43
C ILE A 177 0.61 -9.88 7.29
N VAL A 178 0.43 -9.67 8.59
CA VAL A 178 0.16 -10.74 9.56
C VAL A 178 -1.32 -10.87 9.89
N HIS A 179 -2.10 -9.80 9.73
CA HIS A 179 -3.52 -9.74 10.07
C HIS A 179 -4.22 -8.62 9.30
N ALA A 180 -5.52 -8.78 9.05
CA ALA A 180 -6.36 -7.72 8.52
C ALA A 180 -7.80 -7.88 9.03
N THR A 181 -8.51 -6.76 9.14
CA THR A 181 -9.93 -6.72 9.53
C THR A 181 -10.68 -5.70 8.69
N CYS A 182 -11.91 -5.99 8.28
CA CYS A 182 -12.75 -5.07 7.53
C CYS A 182 -14.21 -5.42 7.79
N ASP A 183 -14.94 -4.52 8.44
CA ASP A 183 -16.27 -4.81 9.01
C ASP A 183 -16.25 -6.10 9.88
N ASP A 184 -17.02 -7.12 9.52
CA ASP A 184 -17.09 -8.42 10.19
C ASP A 184 -16.07 -9.45 9.67
N LEU A 185 -15.27 -9.10 8.65
CA LEU A 185 -14.28 -10.00 8.06
C LEU A 185 -12.94 -9.91 8.77
N VAL A 186 -12.22 -11.03 8.77
CA VAL A 186 -10.87 -11.18 9.35
C VAL A 186 -9.98 -11.99 8.39
N GLY A 187 -8.70 -11.64 8.33
CA GLY A 187 -7.71 -12.36 7.52
C GLY A 187 -7.71 -11.95 6.05
N GLU A 188 -7.43 -12.89 5.15
CA GLU A 188 -7.25 -12.60 3.72
C GLU A 188 -8.52 -12.02 3.09
N GLU A 189 -9.70 -12.53 3.46
CA GLU A 189 -11.00 -12.01 3.01
C GLU A 189 -11.20 -10.53 3.38
N ALA A 190 -10.75 -10.13 4.57
CA ALA A 190 -10.76 -8.73 4.98
C ALA A 190 -9.81 -7.88 4.15
N PHE A 191 -8.62 -8.41 3.85
CA PHE A 191 -7.63 -7.75 3.01
C PHE A 191 -8.16 -7.55 1.58
N TYR A 192 -8.75 -8.57 0.96
CA TYR A 192 -9.32 -8.47 -0.38
C TYR A 192 -10.46 -7.45 -0.44
N LYS A 193 -11.34 -7.45 0.57
CA LYS A 193 -12.38 -6.43 0.67
C LYS A 193 -11.82 -5.01 0.82
N LEU A 194 -10.68 -4.84 1.46
CA LEU A 194 -10.01 -3.53 1.55
C LEU A 194 -9.42 -3.10 0.20
N MET A 195 -8.95 -4.04 -0.63
CA MET A 195 -8.42 -3.71 -1.96
C MET A 195 -9.49 -3.17 -2.91
N SER A 196 -10.76 -3.51 -2.68
CA SER A 196 -11.88 -2.98 -3.48
C SER A 196 -12.28 -1.53 -3.12
N PHE A 197 -11.60 -0.89 -2.16
CA PHE A 197 -11.92 0.48 -1.77
C PHE A 197 -11.41 1.44 -2.84
N LYS A 198 -12.32 2.18 -3.48
CA LYS A 198 -11.99 3.11 -4.58
C LYS A 198 -11.47 4.47 -4.11
N GLY A 199 -11.52 4.71 -2.80
CA GLY A 199 -11.11 5.94 -2.16
C GLY A 199 -10.94 5.73 -0.67
N GLY A 200 -10.73 6.83 0.03
CA GLY A 200 -10.63 6.83 1.48
C GLY A 200 -9.39 7.54 2.01
N THR A 201 -9.30 7.57 3.33
CA THR A 201 -8.15 8.09 4.07
C THR A 201 -7.39 6.95 4.70
N ILE A 202 -6.06 7.08 4.73
CA ILE A 202 -5.18 6.09 5.34
C ILE A 202 -4.43 6.76 6.49
N GLU A 203 -4.41 6.08 7.64
CA GLU A 203 -3.66 6.48 8.82
C GLU A 203 -2.70 5.36 9.21
N THR A 204 -1.42 5.70 9.40
CA THR A 204 -0.39 4.74 9.81
C THR A 204 -0.10 4.87 11.31
N PHE A 205 -0.12 3.75 12.02
CA PHE A 205 0.17 3.65 13.44
C PHE A 205 1.33 2.67 13.70
N TYR A 206 2.01 2.87 14.83
CA TYR A 206 2.97 1.90 15.37
C TYR A 206 2.37 1.27 16.62
N MET A 207 2.55 -0.04 16.78
CA MET A 207 2.05 -0.78 17.94
C MET A 207 3.16 -1.57 18.61
N ASP A 208 3.10 -1.63 19.95
CA ASP A 208 4.02 -2.43 20.76
C ASP A 208 3.66 -3.94 20.75
N GLN A 209 2.40 -4.28 20.45
CA GLN A 209 1.88 -5.64 20.40
C GLN A 209 0.95 -5.81 19.20
N PHE A 210 1.19 -6.87 18.42
CA PHE A 210 0.39 -7.24 17.25
C PHE A 210 -0.63 -8.33 17.60
N PRO A 211 -1.78 -8.37 16.92
CA PRO A 211 -2.76 -9.45 17.05
C PRO A 211 -2.18 -10.81 16.61
N GLU A 212 -2.86 -11.90 16.93
CA GLU A 212 -2.50 -13.23 16.41
C GLU A 212 -2.51 -13.21 14.88
N SER A 213 -1.48 -13.84 14.28
CA SER A 213 -1.36 -13.90 12.83
C SER A 213 -2.47 -14.76 12.26
N THR A 214 -3.28 -14.18 11.38
CA THR A 214 -4.35 -14.87 10.63
C THR A 214 -4.07 -14.91 9.13
N ILE A 215 -2.95 -14.34 8.70
CA ILE A 215 -2.51 -14.28 7.31
C ILE A 215 -1.07 -14.77 7.28
N SER A 216 -0.83 -15.81 6.49
CA SER A 216 0.51 -16.36 6.23
C SER A 216 0.93 -16.23 4.77
N THR A 217 0.02 -15.80 3.91
CA THR A 217 0.27 -15.64 2.48
C THR A 217 1.21 -14.46 2.21
N PRO A 218 2.20 -14.61 1.32
CA PRO A 218 3.10 -13.51 0.97
C PRO A 218 2.36 -12.28 0.43
N VAL A 219 2.87 -11.08 0.74
CA VAL A 219 2.23 -9.80 0.37
C VAL A 219 2.01 -9.67 -1.14
N ASP A 220 2.99 -10.10 -1.94
CA ASP A 220 2.89 -10.06 -3.42
C ASP A 220 1.69 -10.88 -3.93
N VAL A 221 1.45 -12.05 -3.33
CA VAL A 221 0.32 -12.94 -3.70
C VAL A 221 -1.02 -12.33 -3.26
N LEU A 222 -1.05 -11.71 -2.08
CA LEU A 222 -2.24 -11.00 -1.59
C LEU A 222 -2.61 -9.83 -2.50
N LEU A 223 -1.62 -9.04 -2.92
CA LEU A 223 -1.84 -7.91 -3.83
C LEU A 223 -2.35 -8.38 -5.19
N LEU A 224 -1.75 -9.42 -5.77
CA LEU A 224 -2.19 -9.99 -7.05
C LEU A 224 -3.66 -10.45 -6.99
N LYS A 225 -4.00 -11.27 -6.00
CA LYS A 225 -5.37 -11.76 -5.80
C LYS A 225 -6.36 -10.64 -5.48
N GLY A 226 -5.95 -9.67 -4.67
CA GLY A 226 -6.78 -8.52 -4.32
C GLY A 226 -7.13 -7.64 -5.53
N THR A 227 -6.17 -7.38 -6.42
CA THR A 227 -6.41 -6.64 -7.66
C THR A 227 -7.35 -7.39 -8.58
N LEU A 228 -7.12 -8.70 -8.82
CA LEU A 228 -7.99 -9.53 -9.66
C LEU A 228 -9.45 -9.53 -9.16
N LEU A 229 -9.65 -9.74 -7.86
CA LEU A 229 -10.99 -9.75 -7.27
C LEU A 229 -11.66 -8.37 -7.33
N SER A 230 -10.88 -7.28 -7.22
CA SER A 230 -11.42 -5.93 -7.37
C SER A 230 -11.90 -5.66 -8.80
N ASP A 231 -11.16 -6.13 -9.80
CA ASP A 231 -11.50 -5.96 -11.22
C ASP A 231 -12.75 -6.79 -11.59
N GLU A 232 -12.85 -8.05 -11.12
CA GLU A 232 -14.04 -8.90 -11.33
C GLU A 232 -15.32 -8.30 -10.70
N MET A 233 -15.19 -7.62 -9.55
CA MET A 233 -16.31 -6.94 -8.89
C MET A 233 -16.75 -5.69 -9.65
N ASP A 234 -15.83 -5.04 -10.36
CA ASP A 234 -16.10 -3.87 -11.19
C ASP A 234 -16.77 -4.26 -12.51
N GLU A 235 -16.35 -5.35 -13.15
CA GLU A 235 -17.01 -5.88 -14.36
C GLU A 235 -18.46 -6.32 -14.09
N ASN A 236 -18.72 -7.02 -12.98
CA ASN A 236 -20.07 -7.44 -12.59
C ASN A 236 -20.99 -6.26 -12.23
N ALA A 237 -20.44 -5.12 -11.79
CA ALA A 237 -21.23 -3.94 -11.46
C ALA A 237 -21.66 -3.13 -12.71
N ASP A 238 -20.90 -3.20 -13.81
CA ASP A 238 -21.26 -2.57 -15.08
C ASP A 238 -22.24 -3.41 -15.91
N ASP A 239 -22.14 -4.75 -15.85
CA ASP A 239 -23.13 -5.66 -16.45
C ASP A 239 -24.55 -5.52 -15.84
N LEU A 240 -24.64 -5.11 -14.57
CA LEU A 240 -25.92 -4.86 -13.89
C LEU A 240 -26.56 -3.51 -14.25
N LYS A 241 -25.84 -2.58 -14.91
CA LYS A 241 -26.40 -1.30 -15.37
C LYS A 241 -27.05 -1.39 -16.75
N GLU A 242 -26.79 -2.44 -17.53
CA GLU A 242 -27.42 -2.63 -18.86
C GLU A 242 -28.84 -3.22 -18.81
N PHE A 243 -29.37 -3.54 -17.62
CA PHE A 243 -30.73 -4.04 -17.45
C PHE A 243 -31.59 -3.14 -16.54
N GLU A 244 -31.88 -1.92 -17.01
CA GLU A 244 -33.10 -1.21 -16.57
C GLU A 244 -34.19 -1.31 -17.67
N PRO A 245 -35.30 -2.03 -17.44
CA PRO A 245 -36.43 -1.98 -18.34
C PRO A 245 -37.17 -0.66 -18.13
N ASP A 246 -37.14 0.19 -19.16
CA ASP A 246 -37.85 1.46 -19.26
C ASP A 246 -39.27 1.39 -18.67
N GLN A 247 -39.50 2.08 -17.56
CA GLN A 247 -40.83 2.40 -17.05
C GLN A 247 -41.02 3.91 -17.04
N GLN A 248 -41.81 4.43 -17.98
CA GLN A 248 -42.68 5.58 -17.69
C GLN A 248 -43.96 5.57 -18.53
N PRO A 249 -45.07 6.12 -17.98
CA PRO A 249 -46.43 5.79 -18.38
C PRO A 249 -46.96 6.68 -19.52
N ALA A 250 -47.97 6.15 -20.20
CA ALA A 250 -48.69 6.78 -21.28
C ALA A 250 -49.36 8.13 -20.91
N SER A 251 -49.16 9.15 -21.76
CA SER A 251 -50.23 10.08 -22.16
C SER A 251 -49.82 10.97 -23.34
N GLY A 252 -50.64 10.97 -24.40
CA GLY A 252 -50.83 12.11 -25.32
C GLY A 252 -50.16 12.06 -26.69
N MET A 253 -50.92 11.73 -27.73
CA MET A 253 -50.67 12.20 -29.12
C MET A 253 -51.35 13.58 -29.31
N PRO A 254 -50.89 14.42 -30.26
CA PRO A 254 -51.34 14.28 -31.65
C PRO A 254 -50.25 14.42 -32.73
N ASP A 255 -50.50 13.68 -33.81
CA ASP A 255 -50.10 13.78 -35.22
C ASP A 255 -49.12 14.89 -35.68
N GLU A 256 -48.07 14.49 -36.41
CA GLU A 256 -47.86 14.96 -37.81
C GLU A 256 -46.80 14.12 -38.57
N LYS A 257 -46.98 14.08 -39.90
CA LYS A 257 -46.37 13.17 -40.87
C LYS A 257 -44.86 13.39 -41.11
N GLY A 258 -44.11 12.29 -41.24
CA GLY A 258 -42.77 12.22 -41.86
C GLY A 258 -42.66 11.00 -42.80
N PRO A 259 -41.84 11.05 -43.87
CA PRO A 259 -41.84 10.08 -44.99
C PRO A 259 -41.16 8.73 -44.65
N PRO A 260 -41.34 7.67 -45.47
CA PRO A 260 -41.00 6.30 -45.10
C PRO A 260 -39.49 6.00 -45.15
N ALA A 261 -39.11 5.00 -44.36
CA ALA A 261 -37.77 4.49 -44.12
C ALA A 261 -36.92 4.30 -45.40
N ALA A 262 -35.69 4.80 -45.34
CA ALA A 262 -34.62 4.41 -46.26
C ALA A 262 -34.01 3.09 -45.77
N ILE A 263 -33.98 2.11 -46.65
CA ILE A 263 -33.20 0.87 -46.52
C ILE A 263 -31.73 1.28 -46.61
N TYR A 264 -30.97 1.05 -45.55
CA TYR A 264 -29.52 1.24 -45.57
C TYR A 264 -28.89 -0.05 -46.11
N GLU A 265 -28.46 -0.02 -47.37
CA GLU A 265 -27.49 -0.98 -47.91
C GLU A 265 -26.10 -0.63 -47.35
N PRO A 266 -25.27 -1.60 -46.95
CA PRO A 266 -23.93 -1.31 -46.46
C PRO A 266 -23.05 -0.81 -47.63
N GLU A 267 -22.42 0.36 -47.46
CA GLU A 267 -21.41 0.86 -48.39
C GLU A 267 -20.14 0.00 -48.36
N PRO A 268 -19.42 -0.15 -49.49
CA PRO A 268 -18.26 -1.03 -49.58
C PRO A 268 -17.05 -0.42 -48.87
N GLU A 269 -16.31 -1.30 -48.19
CA GLU A 269 -15.06 -1.03 -47.48
C GLU A 269 -14.07 -0.19 -48.32
N SER A 270 -13.72 0.99 -47.81
CA SER A 270 -12.58 1.74 -48.30
C SER A 270 -11.31 1.19 -47.65
N THR A 271 -10.50 0.53 -48.47
CA THR A 271 -9.12 0.15 -48.16
C THR A 271 -8.28 1.37 -47.83
N THR A 272 -7.88 1.52 -46.58
CA THR A 272 -6.67 2.27 -46.22
C THR A 272 -5.76 1.35 -45.41
N ASP A 273 -4.68 0.99 -46.08
CA ASP A 273 -3.45 0.36 -45.62
C ASP A 273 -2.85 1.17 -44.45
N ASP A 274 -3.13 0.74 -43.22
CA ASP A 274 -2.35 1.10 -42.03
C ASP A 274 -1.99 -0.22 -41.31
N GLY A 275 -0.70 -0.55 -41.33
CA GLY A 275 -0.16 -1.84 -40.93
C GLY A 275 -0.36 -2.17 -39.44
N TYR A 276 -1.40 -2.94 -39.15
CA TYR A 276 -1.48 -3.79 -37.97
C TYR A 276 -0.67 -5.08 -38.22
N PRO A 277 0.05 -5.63 -37.22
CA PRO A 277 0.62 -6.97 -37.33
C PRO A 277 -0.51 -7.97 -37.55
N ALA A 278 -0.33 -8.88 -38.52
CA ALA A 278 -1.29 -9.94 -38.80
C ALA A 278 -1.64 -10.70 -37.51
N GLU A 279 -2.94 -10.80 -37.21
CA GLU A 279 -3.44 -11.70 -36.17
C GLU A 279 -3.00 -13.13 -36.52
N MET A 280 -2.15 -13.73 -35.69
CA MET A 280 -1.80 -15.15 -35.78
C MET A 280 -3.07 -15.99 -35.66
N ASN A 281 -3.22 -16.96 -36.56
CA ASN A 281 -4.35 -17.89 -36.62
C ASN A 281 -4.49 -18.65 -35.29
N ASN A 282 -5.73 -18.87 -34.81
CA ASN A 282 -5.98 -19.59 -33.55
C ASN A 282 -5.41 -21.03 -33.54
N GLU A 283 -5.26 -21.68 -34.70
CA GLU A 283 -4.63 -23.00 -34.82
C GLU A 283 -3.11 -22.96 -34.59
N GLU A 284 -2.42 -21.90 -35.04
CA GLU A 284 -0.98 -21.72 -34.82
C GLU A 284 -0.68 -21.44 -33.34
N LYS A 285 -1.57 -20.71 -32.65
CA LYS A 285 -1.47 -20.49 -31.19
C LYS A 285 -1.63 -21.78 -30.40
N GLU A 286 -2.53 -22.69 -30.78
CA GLU A 286 -2.68 -23.96 -30.06
C GLU A 286 -1.46 -24.88 -30.25
N GLU A 287 -0.89 -24.93 -31.46
CA GLU A 287 0.34 -25.71 -31.74
C GLU A 287 1.56 -25.17 -30.97
N ASP A 288 1.76 -23.84 -30.96
CA ASP A 288 2.87 -23.21 -30.23
C ASP A 288 2.81 -23.48 -28.71
N MET A 289 1.60 -23.57 -28.16
CA MET A 289 1.36 -23.80 -26.74
C MET A 289 1.65 -25.24 -26.31
N ASP A 290 1.39 -26.22 -27.17
CA ASP A 290 1.74 -27.61 -26.89
C ASP A 290 3.25 -27.86 -27.06
N GLU A 291 3.88 -27.23 -28.05
CA GLU A 291 5.34 -27.26 -28.20
C GLU A 291 6.06 -26.60 -27.00
N LEU A 292 5.51 -25.51 -26.46
CA LEU A 292 6.05 -24.86 -25.27
C LEU A 292 6.01 -25.78 -24.04
N LYS A 293 4.94 -26.56 -23.85
CA LYS A 293 4.88 -27.58 -22.79
C LYS A 293 5.92 -28.68 -22.99
N GLU A 294 6.15 -29.12 -24.23
CA GLU A 294 7.19 -30.10 -24.54
C GLU A 294 8.60 -29.56 -24.19
N LEU A 295 8.88 -28.30 -24.55
CA LEU A 295 10.12 -27.61 -24.20
C LEU A 295 10.32 -27.47 -22.69
N LEU A 296 9.27 -27.21 -21.92
CA LEU A 296 9.35 -27.18 -20.45
C LEU A 296 9.53 -28.58 -19.84
N THR A 297 8.89 -29.59 -20.42
CA THR A 297 9.02 -31.01 -20.01
C THR A 297 10.45 -31.52 -20.19
N GLU A 298 11.19 -30.99 -21.16
CA GLU A 298 12.61 -31.30 -21.30
C GLU A 298 13.43 -31.01 -20.03
N PHE A 299 13.05 -30.02 -19.22
CA PHE A 299 13.76 -29.71 -17.98
C PHE A 299 13.44 -30.70 -16.86
N THR A 300 12.18 -31.11 -16.71
CA THR A 300 11.78 -32.10 -15.70
C THR A 300 12.29 -33.51 -16.01
N ASN A 301 12.72 -33.77 -17.25
CA ASN A 301 13.46 -34.98 -17.61
C ASN A 301 14.90 -35.03 -17.05
N ILE A 302 15.41 -33.92 -16.50
CA ILE A 302 16.71 -33.93 -15.81
C ILE A 302 16.48 -34.51 -14.40
N PRO A 303 17.23 -35.57 -13.99
CA PRO A 303 17.10 -36.13 -12.64
C PRO A 303 17.33 -35.05 -11.58
N GLY A 304 16.38 -34.98 -10.62
CA GLY A 304 16.38 -33.99 -9.55
C GLY A 304 15.79 -32.62 -9.96
N VAL A 305 15.18 -32.46 -11.15
CA VAL A 305 14.41 -31.24 -11.47
C VAL A 305 12.93 -31.49 -11.22
N ASN A 306 12.38 -30.77 -10.25
CA ASN A 306 11.03 -30.96 -9.73
C ASN A 306 10.03 -30.10 -10.50
N THR A 307 10.44 -28.91 -10.94
CA THR A 307 9.53 -27.96 -11.62
C THR A 307 10.27 -27.12 -12.63
N ALA A 308 9.63 -26.90 -13.78
CA ALA A 308 10.02 -25.90 -14.76
C ALA A 308 8.78 -25.07 -15.12
N CYS A 309 8.85 -23.76 -14.97
CA CYS A 309 7.75 -22.86 -15.34
C CYS A 309 8.26 -21.58 -16.01
N LEU A 310 7.42 -21.03 -16.86
CA LEU A 310 7.58 -19.73 -17.50
C LEU A 310 6.65 -18.74 -16.82
N VAL A 311 7.21 -17.64 -16.31
CA VAL A 311 6.50 -16.62 -15.56
C VAL A 311 6.74 -15.27 -16.23
N GLY A 312 5.68 -14.49 -16.42
CA GLY A 312 5.80 -13.11 -16.88
C GLY A 312 6.50 -12.22 -15.85
N ARG A 313 7.06 -11.09 -16.30
CA ARG A 313 7.67 -10.11 -15.38
C ARG A 313 6.66 -9.47 -14.43
N ASP A 314 5.40 -9.48 -14.81
CA ASP A 314 4.23 -9.09 -14.02
C ASP A 314 3.86 -10.10 -12.91
N GLY A 315 4.53 -11.26 -12.86
CA GLY A 315 4.31 -12.29 -11.85
C GLY A 315 3.22 -13.29 -12.20
N PHE A 316 2.57 -13.16 -13.36
CA PHE A 316 1.61 -14.14 -13.83
C PHE A 316 2.31 -15.38 -14.37
N LEU A 317 1.76 -16.56 -14.01
CA LEU A 317 2.23 -17.82 -14.55
C LEU A 317 1.78 -17.96 -16.00
N LEU A 318 2.72 -17.97 -16.95
CA LEU A 318 2.40 -18.23 -18.35
C LEU A 318 2.20 -19.73 -18.56
N HIS A 319 3.18 -20.54 -18.12
CA HIS A 319 3.14 -22.00 -18.26
C HIS A 319 3.90 -22.71 -17.16
N SER A 320 3.50 -23.93 -16.80
CA SER A 320 4.25 -24.78 -15.87
C SER A 320 4.20 -26.25 -16.23
N VAL A 321 5.29 -26.95 -15.89
CA VAL A 321 5.39 -28.40 -15.81
C VAL A 321 5.99 -28.73 -14.44
N ALA A 322 5.17 -29.27 -13.53
CA ALA A 322 5.57 -29.57 -12.15
C ALA A 322 5.37 -31.05 -11.81
N LEU A 323 6.36 -31.65 -11.15
CA LEU A 323 6.22 -32.92 -10.43
C LEU A 323 5.62 -32.61 -9.05
N SER A 324 4.29 -32.52 -8.99
CA SER A 324 3.41 -32.49 -7.80
C SER A 324 4.00 -31.98 -6.47
N GLY A 325 3.45 -30.88 -5.93
CA GLY A 325 3.70 -30.43 -4.54
C GLY A 325 4.20 -28.99 -4.39
N VAL A 326 4.44 -28.28 -5.50
CA VAL A 326 4.80 -26.85 -5.50
C VAL A 326 3.70 -26.08 -6.21
N ASP A 327 3.22 -25.01 -5.57
CA ASP A 327 2.23 -24.10 -6.15
C ASP A 327 2.91 -23.18 -7.18
N ALA A 328 2.62 -23.40 -8.46
CA ALA A 328 3.25 -22.69 -9.55
C ALA A 328 2.88 -21.19 -9.59
N GLU A 329 1.75 -20.80 -9.02
CA GLU A 329 1.33 -19.40 -8.92
C GLU A 329 2.18 -18.64 -7.90
N MET A 330 2.49 -19.29 -6.77
CA MET A 330 3.37 -18.73 -5.74
C MET A 330 4.80 -18.52 -6.26
N ILE A 331 5.29 -19.42 -7.12
CA ILE A 331 6.60 -19.27 -7.79
C ILE A 331 6.61 -17.99 -8.63
N GLY A 332 5.51 -17.71 -9.34
CA GLY A 332 5.42 -16.55 -10.22
C GLY A 332 5.52 -15.22 -9.50
N ALA A 333 4.79 -15.07 -8.39
CA ALA A 333 4.85 -13.88 -7.55
C ALA A 333 6.25 -13.62 -6.99
N ILE A 334 6.91 -14.66 -6.45
CA ILE A 334 8.29 -14.57 -5.91
C ILE A 334 9.30 -14.23 -7.02
N ALA A 335 9.10 -14.78 -8.22
CA ALA A 335 9.94 -14.50 -9.39
C ALA A 335 9.77 -13.07 -9.93
N SER A 336 8.66 -12.37 -9.67
CA SER A 336 8.51 -10.98 -10.06
C SER A 336 9.17 -10.03 -9.06
N SER A 337 8.94 -10.23 -7.76
CA SER A 337 9.37 -9.27 -6.72
C SER A 337 10.89 -9.23 -6.49
N GLY A 338 11.61 -10.34 -6.67
CA GLY A 338 13.07 -10.41 -6.45
C GLY A 338 13.94 -9.94 -7.64
N PHE A 339 13.39 -9.86 -8.85
CA PHE A 339 14.19 -9.88 -10.09
C PHE A 339 14.61 -8.51 -10.60
N GLY A 340 13.73 -7.52 -10.48
CA GLY A 340 14.03 -6.14 -10.87
C GLY A 340 15.28 -5.59 -10.15
N ALA A 341 15.45 -5.91 -8.87
CA ALA A 341 16.61 -5.49 -8.08
C ALA A 341 17.93 -6.10 -8.59
N SER A 342 17.92 -7.38 -8.95
CA SER A 342 19.10 -8.09 -9.46
C SER A 342 19.50 -7.61 -10.85
N GLU A 343 18.53 -7.30 -11.73
CA GLU A 343 18.81 -6.73 -13.05
C GLU A 343 19.37 -5.30 -12.93
N ALA A 344 18.79 -4.48 -12.05
CA ALA A 344 19.26 -3.13 -11.78
C ALA A 344 20.70 -3.13 -11.24
N MET A 345 21.03 -4.08 -10.35
CA MET A 345 22.38 -4.25 -9.81
C MET A 345 23.42 -4.51 -10.93
N GLY A 346 23.10 -5.36 -11.91
CA GLY A 346 23.99 -5.64 -13.05
C GLY A 346 24.28 -4.40 -13.89
N LYS A 347 23.26 -3.56 -14.13
CA LYS A 347 23.41 -2.26 -14.83
C LYS A 347 24.27 -1.29 -14.02
N GLN A 348 24.02 -1.14 -12.73
CA GLN A 348 24.77 -0.24 -11.83
C GLN A 348 26.25 -0.66 -11.69
N LEU A 349 26.52 -1.97 -11.65
CA LEU A 349 27.88 -2.51 -11.58
C LEU A 349 28.59 -2.58 -12.94
N GLN A 350 27.96 -2.07 -14.02
CA GLN A 350 28.49 -2.12 -15.39
C GLN A 350 28.82 -3.55 -15.84
N LYS A 351 28.00 -4.53 -15.42
CA LYS A 351 28.11 -5.95 -15.81
C LYS A 351 27.14 -6.36 -16.91
N GLY A 352 26.27 -5.44 -17.35
CA GLY A 352 25.30 -5.68 -18.41
C GLY A 352 23.99 -6.27 -17.89
N GLY A 353 23.21 -6.87 -18.79
CA GLY A 353 21.96 -7.54 -18.45
C GLY A 353 22.19 -8.79 -17.61
N MET A 354 21.23 -9.10 -16.76
CA MET A 354 21.21 -10.36 -16.02
C MET A 354 21.03 -11.52 -16.99
N SER A 355 21.81 -12.59 -16.81
CA SER A 355 21.73 -13.80 -17.64
C SER A 355 21.12 -14.99 -16.91
N LEU A 356 21.36 -15.09 -15.61
CA LEU A 356 20.86 -16.16 -14.75
C LEU A 356 21.06 -15.74 -13.30
N THR A 357 20.06 -16.00 -12.46
CA THR A 357 20.16 -15.95 -11.00
C THR A 357 19.95 -17.35 -10.44
N MET A 358 20.71 -17.69 -9.41
CA MET A 358 20.58 -18.97 -8.71
C MET A 358 20.62 -18.71 -7.20
N VAL A 359 19.61 -19.20 -6.50
CA VAL A 359 19.49 -19.12 -5.05
C VAL A 359 19.53 -20.54 -4.50
N GLU A 360 20.43 -20.80 -3.56
CA GLU A 360 20.65 -22.14 -3.00
C GLU A 360 19.96 -22.24 -1.64
N TYR A 361 19.05 -23.20 -1.50
CA TYR A 361 18.35 -23.51 -0.25
C TYR A 361 18.82 -24.87 0.29
N ASP A 362 18.52 -25.16 1.56
CA ASP A 362 18.93 -26.40 2.22
C ASP A 362 18.48 -27.67 1.45
N ASN A 363 17.33 -27.59 0.76
CA ASN A 363 16.74 -28.69 0.00
C ASN A 363 17.07 -28.68 -1.50
N GLY A 364 17.77 -27.66 -2.00
CA GLY A 364 18.15 -27.58 -3.41
C GLY A 364 18.07 -26.17 -3.98
N PRO A 365 18.59 -25.95 -5.20
CA PRO A 365 18.63 -24.65 -5.82
C PRO A 365 17.34 -24.29 -6.57
N VAL A 366 17.07 -22.98 -6.60
CA VAL A 366 16.11 -22.38 -7.53
C VAL A 366 16.87 -21.51 -8.51
N MET A 367 16.62 -21.71 -9.80
CA MET A 367 17.27 -21.00 -10.90
C MET A 367 16.25 -20.18 -11.67
N PHE A 368 16.65 -18.99 -12.08
CA PHE A 368 15.82 -18.05 -12.81
C PHE A 368 16.62 -17.50 -13.99
N SER A 369 16.13 -17.73 -15.19
CA SER A 369 16.75 -17.27 -16.43
C SER A 369 15.78 -16.36 -17.18
N PRO A 370 16.19 -15.13 -17.54
CA PRO A 370 15.38 -14.29 -18.43
C PRO A 370 15.12 -15.01 -19.75
N VAL A 371 13.90 -14.82 -20.28
CA VAL A 371 13.45 -15.26 -21.60
C VAL A 371 12.81 -14.03 -22.25
N GLY A 372 13.46 -13.49 -23.29
CA GLY A 372 13.06 -12.22 -23.89
C GLY A 372 13.06 -11.04 -22.90
N SER A 373 12.23 -10.03 -23.19
CA SER A 373 12.00 -8.89 -22.29
C SER A 373 10.84 -9.10 -21.33
N GLU A 374 9.96 -10.06 -21.59
CA GLU A 374 8.66 -10.16 -20.89
C GLU A 374 8.55 -11.34 -19.90
N ALA A 375 9.50 -12.28 -19.85
CA ALA A 375 9.37 -13.44 -18.97
C ALA A 375 10.67 -13.96 -18.35
N PHE A 376 10.50 -14.91 -17.43
CA PHE A 376 11.54 -15.69 -16.77
C PHE A 376 11.18 -17.18 -16.81
N LEU A 377 12.17 -18.00 -17.15
CA LEU A 377 12.16 -19.43 -16.92
C LEU A 377 12.65 -19.71 -15.50
N VAL A 378 11.82 -20.36 -14.70
CA VAL A 378 12.12 -20.76 -13.32
C VAL A 378 12.26 -22.27 -13.24
N ILE A 379 13.38 -22.74 -12.67
CA ILE A 379 13.68 -24.15 -12.47
C ILE A 379 13.89 -24.40 -10.98
N ILE A 380 13.11 -25.32 -10.41
CA ILE A 380 13.29 -25.81 -9.04
C ILE A 380 13.88 -27.21 -9.11
N ALA A 381 14.96 -27.40 -8.38
CA ALA A 381 15.69 -28.66 -8.39
C ALA A 381 16.10 -29.10 -6.98
N ASP A 382 16.20 -30.41 -6.80
CA ASP A 382 16.77 -31.06 -5.64
C ASP A 382 18.29 -30.81 -5.55
N LYS A 383 18.86 -30.99 -4.36
CA LYS A 383 20.27 -30.75 -4.06
C LYS A 383 21.26 -31.53 -4.92
N ASP A 384 20.88 -32.71 -5.39
CA ASP A 384 21.70 -33.61 -6.21
C ASP A 384 21.50 -33.41 -7.72
N ALA A 385 20.65 -32.46 -8.13
CA ALA A 385 20.40 -32.18 -9.53
C ALA A 385 21.65 -31.70 -10.28
N ASN A 386 21.78 -32.11 -11.54
CA ASN A 386 22.93 -31.73 -12.37
C ASN A 386 22.77 -30.31 -12.92
N LEU A 387 23.28 -29.33 -12.17
CA LEU A 387 23.22 -27.90 -12.53
C LEU A 387 23.87 -27.57 -13.89
N GLY A 388 24.89 -28.34 -14.30
CA GLY A 388 25.53 -28.17 -15.61
C GLY A 388 24.57 -28.50 -16.76
N MET A 389 23.81 -29.59 -16.61
CA MET A 389 22.79 -29.99 -17.58
C MET A 389 21.62 -29.02 -17.62
N ILE A 390 21.18 -28.51 -16.47
CA ILE A 390 20.12 -27.50 -16.40
C ILE A 390 20.55 -26.25 -17.18
N ARG A 391 21.74 -25.69 -16.89
CA ARG A 391 22.27 -24.52 -17.60
C ARG A 391 22.43 -24.75 -19.11
N LEU A 392 22.87 -25.95 -19.50
CA LEU A 392 23.01 -26.31 -20.90
C LEU A 392 21.65 -26.30 -21.61
N LYS A 393 20.61 -26.89 -20.99
CA LYS A 393 19.25 -26.89 -21.54
C LYS A 393 18.65 -25.49 -21.61
N ILE A 394 18.82 -24.68 -20.57
CA ILE A 394 18.38 -23.27 -20.58
C ILE A 394 18.96 -22.57 -21.79
N LYS A 395 20.28 -22.65 -21.98
CA LYS A 395 20.95 -21.99 -23.12
C LYS A 395 20.51 -22.53 -24.48
N LYS A 396 20.19 -23.81 -24.58
CA LYS A 396 19.74 -24.47 -25.82
C LYS A 396 18.33 -24.02 -26.20
N HIS A 397 17.42 -23.94 -25.23
CA HIS A 397 15.99 -23.77 -25.49
C HIS A 397 15.47 -22.35 -25.25
N ALA A 398 16.23 -21.43 -24.63
CA ALA A 398 15.73 -20.09 -24.29
C ALA A 398 15.10 -19.33 -25.46
N LYS A 399 15.71 -19.38 -26.66
CA LYS A 399 15.15 -18.71 -27.84
C LYS A 399 13.90 -19.37 -28.40
N ASP A 400 13.85 -20.69 -28.33
CA ASP A 400 12.69 -21.46 -28.80
C ASP A 400 11.50 -21.21 -27.86
N ILE A 401 11.76 -21.15 -26.55
CA ILE A 401 10.77 -20.80 -25.52
C ILE A 401 10.27 -19.36 -25.73
N GLU A 402 11.17 -18.39 -25.96
CA GLU A 402 10.82 -16.99 -26.26
C GLU A 402 9.88 -16.90 -27.47
N HIS A 403 10.27 -17.50 -28.60
CA HIS A 403 9.48 -17.51 -29.81
C HIS A 403 8.11 -18.17 -29.62
N LYS A 404 8.06 -19.34 -28.98
CA LYS A 404 6.83 -20.13 -28.82
C LYS A 404 5.88 -19.57 -27.77
N ALA A 405 6.40 -18.81 -26.81
CA ALA A 405 5.58 -18.07 -25.86
C ALA A 405 5.06 -16.74 -26.44
N GLY A 406 5.52 -16.32 -27.63
CA GLY A 406 5.06 -15.09 -28.28
C GLY A 406 5.51 -13.81 -27.57
N ILE A 407 6.68 -13.85 -26.92
CA ILE A 407 7.21 -12.79 -26.04
C ILE A 407 8.60 -12.29 -26.43
#